data_AF-A0ABD5XUR7-F1
#
_entry.id   AF-A0ABD5XUR7-F1
#
_cell.length_a   1.000
_cell.length_b   1.000
_cell.length_c   1.000
_cell.angle_alpha   90.00
_cell.angle_beta   90.00
_cell.angle_gamma   90.00
#
_symmetry.space_group_name_H-M   'P 1'
#
loop_
_entity.id
_entity.type
_entity.pdbx_description
1 polymer ?
#
loop_
_entity_poly.entity_id
_entity_poly.type
_entity_poly.pdbx_seq_one_letter_code
_entity_poly.pdbx_strand_id
1 'polypeptide(L)'
;MAGAEGVPLQPVAAADLADVLVAALERPGDRVPAVAGPTVETVGSLARTYRERRGLRRPILPVPVPGSTAAGFRAGHATRPDRAVGTITWAEWLAAASGDGDAGEDPPAAEALAPS
;
A
#
# COMPACT_ATOMS: atom_id res chain seq x y z
N MET A 1 19.90 18.34 -0.33
CA MET A 1 19.74 17.16 0.55
C MET A 1 18.50 16.40 0.13
N ALA A 2 18.66 15.38 -0.73
CA ALA A 2 17.55 14.55 -1.20
C ALA A 2 17.40 13.37 -0.24
N GLY A 3 16.40 13.39 0.65
CA GLY A 3 16.28 12.38 1.70
C GLY A 3 14.91 12.17 2.33
N ALA A 4 13.82 12.78 1.84
CA ALA A 4 12.54 12.77 2.56
C ALA A 4 11.27 12.44 1.75
N GLU A 5 11.31 12.24 0.44
CA GLU A 5 10.09 11.93 -0.32
C GLU A 5 10.20 10.53 -0.94
N GLY A 6 9.87 9.52 -0.14
CA GLY A 6 9.65 8.17 -0.64
C GLY A 6 8.44 8.14 -1.58
N VAL A 7 8.32 7.10 -2.40
CA VAL A 7 7.15 6.91 -3.28
C VAL A 7 5.87 6.91 -2.45
N PRO A 8 4.90 7.81 -2.72
CA PRO A 8 3.62 7.81 -2.03
C PRO A 8 2.74 6.64 -2.49
N LEU A 9 2.06 6.03 -1.53
CA LEU A 9 1.07 4.98 -1.67
C LEU A 9 -0.12 5.29 -0.76
N GLN A 10 -1.26 4.68 -0.99
CA GLN A 10 -2.44 4.87 -0.17
C GLN A 10 -3.11 3.52 0.08
N PRO A 11 -2.62 2.76 1.09
CA PRO A 11 -3.09 1.42 1.38
C PRO A 11 -4.58 1.40 1.67
N VAL A 12 -5.29 0.39 1.16
CA VAL A 12 -6.70 0.11 1.42
C VAL A 12 -6.82 -1.24 2.11
N ALA A 13 -7.68 -1.35 3.14
CA ALA A 13 -7.94 -2.64 3.76
C ALA A 13 -8.72 -3.54 2.79
N ALA A 14 -8.42 -4.84 2.80
CA ALA A 14 -9.08 -5.80 1.91
C ALA A 14 -10.60 -5.85 2.13
N ALA A 15 -11.06 -5.69 3.38
CA ALA A 15 -12.48 -5.63 3.71
C ALA A 15 -13.17 -4.41 3.06
N ASP A 16 -12.57 -3.21 3.19
CA ASP A 16 -13.11 -2.00 2.57
C ASP A 16 -13.15 -2.10 1.04
N LEU A 17 -12.12 -2.71 0.43
CA LEU A 17 -12.11 -2.95 -1.02
C LEU A 17 -13.16 -3.99 -1.44
N ALA A 18 -13.39 -5.02 -0.62
CA ALA A 18 -14.43 -6.02 -0.87
C ALA A 18 -15.81 -5.37 -0.89
N ASP A 19 -16.11 -4.46 0.04
CA ASP A 19 -17.39 -3.74 0.05
C ASP A 19 -17.59 -2.90 -1.22
N VAL A 20 -16.54 -2.23 -1.70
CA VAL A 20 -16.57 -1.49 -2.97
C VAL A 20 -16.86 -2.41 -4.15
N LEU A 21 -16.23 -3.57 -4.19
CA LEU A 21 -16.44 -4.56 -5.25
C LEU A 21 -17.85 -5.15 -5.20
N VAL A 22 -18.35 -5.51 -4.02
CA VAL A 22 -19.71 -6.02 -3.83
C VAL A 22 -20.74 -4.99 -4.28
N ALA A 23 -20.59 -3.74 -3.88
CA ALA A 23 -21.49 -2.66 -4.32
C ALA A 23 -21.45 -2.46 -5.84
N ALA A 24 -20.29 -2.66 -6.48
CA ALA A 24 -20.18 -2.55 -7.93
C ALA A 24 -20.90 -3.69 -8.67
N LEU A 25 -21.05 -4.87 -8.06
CA LEU A 25 -21.81 -5.98 -8.66
C LEU A 25 -23.31 -5.66 -8.78
N GLU A 26 -23.85 -4.76 -7.96
CA GLU A 26 -25.24 -4.30 -8.04
C GLU A 26 -25.49 -3.37 -9.23
N ARG A 27 -24.43 -2.89 -9.90
CA ARG A 27 -24.51 -2.02 -11.08
C ARG A 27 -23.72 -2.59 -12.26
N PRO A 28 -24.21 -3.69 -12.88
CA PRO A 28 -23.50 -4.37 -13.95
C PRO A 28 -23.30 -3.45 -15.15
N GLY A 29 -22.06 -3.36 -15.65
CA GLY A 29 -21.69 -2.57 -16.83
C GLY A 29 -20.96 -1.26 -16.51
N ASP A 30 -21.02 -0.78 -15.28
CA ASP A 30 -20.25 0.38 -14.84
C ASP A 30 -18.80 -0.04 -14.50
N ARG A 31 -17.81 0.75 -14.94
CA ARG A 31 -16.42 0.53 -14.53
C ARG A 31 -16.29 0.86 -13.04
N VAL A 32 -15.76 -0.08 -12.26
CA VAL A 32 -15.44 0.16 -10.85
C VAL A 32 -14.46 1.34 -10.75
N PRO A 33 -14.80 2.40 -10.01
CA PRO A 33 -13.91 3.54 -9.84
C PRO A 33 -12.63 3.11 -9.12
N ALA A 34 -11.50 3.73 -9.48
CA ALA A 34 -10.27 3.56 -8.71
C ALA A 34 -10.45 4.18 -7.32
N VAL A 35 -10.26 3.37 -6.28
CA VAL A 35 -10.33 3.77 -4.87
C VAL A 35 -8.99 3.54 -4.19
N ALA A 36 -8.78 4.18 -3.06
CA ALA A 36 -7.63 3.97 -2.19
C ALA A 36 -8.07 4.10 -0.73
N GLY A 37 -7.26 3.68 0.24
CA GLY A 37 -7.68 3.75 1.65
C GLY A 37 -7.55 5.14 2.26
N PRO A 38 -7.68 5.26 3.59
CA PRO A 38 -7.92 6.55 4.23
C PRO A 38 -6.71 7.48 4.27
N THR A 39 -5.49 6.96 4.18
CA THR A 39 -4.26 7.73 4.45
C THR A 39 -3.19 7.50 3.39
N VAL A 40 -2.60 8.60 2.89
CA VAL A 40 -1.42 8.54 2.02
C VAL A 40 -0.17 8.39 2.88
N GLU A 41 0.65 7.39 2.56
CA GLU A 41 1.89 7.02 3.23
C GLU A 41 3.02 6.90 2.22
N THR A 42 4.27 6.90 2.68
CA THR A 42 5.41 6.59 1.81
C THR A 42 5.79 5.12 1.91
N VAL A 43 6.32 4.54 0.82
CA VAL A 43 6.88 3.17 0.83
C VAL A 43 7.86 2.97 2.01
N GLY A 44 8.69 3.97 2.30
CA GLY A 44 9.63 3.92 3.42
C GLY A 44 8.94 3.90 4.79
N SER A 45 7.85 4.66 4.97
CA SER A 45 7.03 4.67 6.19
C SER A 45 6.36 3.31 6.41
N LEU A 46 5.74 2.76 5.36
CA LEU A 46 5.07 1.46 5.38
C LEU A 46 6.04 0.35 5.74
N ALA A 47 7.19 0.27 5.05
CA ALA A 47 8.21 -0.74 5.30
C ALA A 47 8.80 -0.64 6.71
N ARG A 48 9.03 0.57 7.21
CA ARG A 48 9.55 0.79 8.58
C ARG A 48 8.55 0.30 9.62
N THR A 49 7.29 0.73 9.50
CA THR A 49 6.23 0.35 10.44
C THR A 49 5.98 -1.16 10.42
N TYR A 50 5.99 -1.79 9.23
CA TYR A 50 5.90 -3.24 9.10
C TYR A 50 7.04 -3.95 9.83
N ARG A 51 8.28 -3.54 9.56
CA ARG A 51 9.48 -4.13 10.16
C ARG A 51 9.46 -4.03 11.68
N GLU A 52 9.11 -2.86 12.21
CA GLU A 52 9.04 -2.60 13.65
C GLU A 52 7.96 -3.46 14.32
N ARG A 53 6.76 -3.53 13.74
CA ARG A 53 5.65 -4.34 14.28
C ARG A 53 5.92 -5.83 14.22
N ARG A 54 6.58 -6.32 13.18
CA ARG A 54 6.92 -7.75 13.00
C ARG A 54 8.25 -8.14 13.68
N GLY A 55 8.96 -7.21 14.33
CA GLY A 55 10.23 -7.50 15.00
C GLY A 55 11.37 -7.91 14.06
N LEU A 56 11.31 -7.51 12.79
CA LEU A 56 12.28 -7.91 11.76
C LEU A 56 13.57 -7.08 11.85
N ARG A 57 14.73 -7.72 11.61
CA ARG A 57 16.06 -7.07 11.66
C ARG A 57 16.61 -6.69 10.27
N ARG A 58 15.75 -6.55 9.25
CA ARG A 58 16.17 -6.30 7.87
C ARG A 58 16.45 -4.81 7.62
N PRO A 59 17.60 -4.44 7.00
CA PRO A 59 17.86 -3.05 6.63
C PRO A 59 16.88 -2.59 5.53
N ILE A 60 16.44 -1.32 5.61
CA ILE A 60 15.64 -0.66 4.57
C ILE A 60 16.57 0.33 3.88
N LEU A 61 16.97 0.02 2.65
CA LEU A 61 17.90 0.83 1.87
C LEU A 61 17.15 1.58 0.77
N PRO A 62 17.37 2.90 0.62
CA PRO A 62 16.81 3.65 -0.50
C PRO A 62 17.58 3.31 -1.78
N VAL A 63 16.95 2.56 -2.68
CA VAL A 63 17.50 2.29 -4.01
C VAL A 63 16.86 3.26 -5.02
N PRO A 64 17.64 4.08 -5.73
CA PRO A 64 17.09 4.95 -6.76
C PRO A 64 16.60 4.11 -7.94
N VAL A 65 15.30 4.17 -8.23
CA VAL A 65 14.69 3.51 -9.39
C VAL A 65 14.48 4.54 -10.50
N PRO A 66 15.26 4.50 -11.60
CA PRO A 66 15.06 5.37 -12.75
C PRO A 66 13.85 4.93 -13.59
N GLY A 67 13.34 5.83 -14.43
CA GLY A 67 12.28 5.53 -15.40
C GLY A 67 10.98 6.32 -15.21
N SER A 68 10.18 6.39 -16.27
CA SER A 68 8.90 7.12 -16.31
C SER A 68 7.88 6.54 -15.35
N THR A 69 7.82 5.21 -15.22
CA THR A 69 6.95 4.53 -14.24
C THR A 69 7.28 4.98 -12.81
N ALA A 70 8.55 4.92 -12.42
CA ALA A 70 8.98 5.36 -11.09
C ALA A 70 8.73 6.86 -10.86
N ALA A 71 8.85 7.69 -11.90
CA ALA A 71 8.46 9.10 -11.84
C ALA A 71 6.96 9.28 -11.61
N GLY A 72 6.11 8.49 -12.27
CA GLY A 72 4.66 8.51 -12.07
C GLY A 72 4.23 8.08 -10.67
N PHE A 73 4.88 7.07 -10.11
CA PHE A 73 4.70 6.67 -8.72
C PHE A 73 5.11 7.79 -7.75
N ARG A 74 6.28 8.41 -7.95
CA ARG A 74 6.72 9.58 -7.17
C ARG A 74 5.77 10.77 -7.31
N ALA A 75 5.11 10.92 -8.46
CA ALA A 75 4.09 11.94 -8.70
C ALA A 75 2.72 11.62 -8.06
N GLY A 76 2.59 10.50 -7.33
CA GLY A 76 1.35 10.18 -6.62
C GLY A 76 0.28 9.49 -7.47
N HIS A 77 0.60 9.01 -8.68
CA HIS A 77 -0.40 8.33 -9.53
C HIS A 77 -0.98 7.04 -8.93
N ALA A 78 -0.31 6.47 -7.92
CA ALA A 78 -0.78 5.33 -7.13
C ALA A 78 -1.69 5.71 -5.95
N THR A 79 -2.03 6.99 -5.79
CA THR A 79 -2.90 7.49 -4.73
C THR A 79 -4.20 8.05 -5.31
N ARG A 80 -5.27 7.99 -4.53
CA ARG A 80 -6.58 8.61 -4.81
C ARG A 80 -7.10 9.31 -3.54
N PRO A 81 -6.51 10.45 -3.13
CA PRO A 81 -6.98 11.19 -1.95
C PRO A 81 -8.43 11.68 -2.09
N ASP A 82 -8.86 11.91 -3.34
CA ASP A 82 -10.23 12.30 -3.71
C ASP A 82 -11.23 11.14 -3.63
N ARG A 83 -10.76 9.90 -3.54
CA ARG A 83 -11.58 8.68 -3.46
C ARG A 83 -11.07 7.72 -2.39
N ALA A 84 -10.79 8.28 -1.22
CA ALA A 84 -10.50 7.51 -0.02
C ALA A 84 -11.76 6.73 0.43
N VAL A 85 -11.59 5.43 0.68
CA VAL A 85 -12.63 4.55 1.22
C VAL A 85 -12.16 3.92 2.51
N GLY A 86 -13.13 3.48 3.33
CA GLY A 86 -12.83 2.86 4.61
C GLY A 86 -12.28 3.83 5.65
N THR A 87 -11.96 3.27 6.81
CA THR A 87 -11.34 4.03 7.93
C THR A 87 -10.13 3.33 8.51
N ILE A 88 -9.89 2.07 8.14
CA ILE A 88 -8.79 1.26 8.66
C ILE A 88 -7.48 1.77 8.07
N THR A 89 -6.66 2.36 8.93
CA THR A 89 -5.31 2.79 8.58
C THR A 89 -4.33 1.62 8.55
N TRP A 90 -3.17 1.84 7.92
CA TRP A 90 -2.07 0.88 7.92
C TRP A 90 -1.65 0.45 9.34
N ALA A 91 -1.57 1.41 10.27
CA ALA A 91 -1.13 1.16 11.63
C ALA A 91 -2.15 0.32 12.41
N GLU A 92 -3.45 0.59 12.22
CA GLU A 92 -4.54 -0.16 12.85
C GLU A 92 -4.61 -1.59 12.30
N TRP A 93 -4.49 -1.75 10.97
CA TRP A 93 -4.42 -3.07 10.33
C TRP A 93 -3.25 -3.89 10.86
N LEU A 94 -2.05 -3.30 10.98
CA LEU A 94 -0.87 -3.99 11.54
C LEU A 94 -1.05 -4.37 13.03
N ALA A 95 -1.75 -3.55 13.81
CA ALA A 95 -2.02 -3.85 15.21
C ALA A 95 -2.98 -5.03 15.35
N ALA A 96 -4.00 -5.13 14.48
CA ALA A 96 -4.94 -6.24 14.46
C ALA A 96 -4.30 -7.56 13.98
N ALA A 97 -3.40 -7.50 13.00
CA ALA A 97 -2.75 -8.68 12.39
C ALA A 97 -1.78 -9.45 13.31
N SER A 98 -1.57 -8.99 14.55
CA SER A 98 -0.73 -9.66 15.55
C SER A 98 -1.52 -10.62 16.47
N GLY A 99 -2.84 -10.71 16.28
CA GLY A 99 -3.76 -11.54 17.09
C GLY A 99 -4.13 -12.90 16.50
N ASP A 100 -3.97 -13.11 15.18
CA ASP A 100 -4.32 -14.37 14.51
C ASP A 100 -3.12 -14.88 13.71
N GLY A 101 -2.87 -16.18 13.82
CA GLY A 101 -1.74 -16.89 13.21
C GLY A 101 -1.81 -17.03 11.69
N ASP A 102 -2.10 -15.94 10.96
CA ASP A 102 -1.82 -15.84 9.53
C ASP A 102 -0.38 -15.35 9.34
N ALA A 103 0.54 -16.26 9.65
CA ALA A 103 1.91 -16.19 9.19
C ALA A 103 1.93 -16.75 7.77
N GLY A 104 1.83 -15.89 6.75
CA GLY A 104 2.21 -16.30 5.41
C GLY A 104 1.34 -15.77 4.28
N GLU A 105 1.34 -14.46 4.08
CA GLU A 105 1.55 -13.99 2.72
C GLU A 105 2.53 -12.84 2.79
N ASP A 106 3.79 -13.13 2.47
CA ASP A 106 4.68 -12.08 1.97
C ASP A 106 3.89 -11.37 0.86
N PRO A 107 3.71 -10.03 0.88
CA PRO A 107 3.10 -9.39 -0.26
C PRO A 107 3.96 -9.77 -1.48
N PRO A 108 3.38 -10.28 -2.59
CA PRO A 108 4.13 -10.73 -3.78
C PRO A 108 4.91 -9.61 -4.49
N ALA A 109 5.08 -8.45 -3.86
CA ALA A 109 5.78 -7.29 -4.37
C ALA A 109 7.32 -7.36 -4.22
N ALA A 110 7.86 -8.23 -3.34
CA ALA A 110 9.30 -8.26 -3.11
C ALA A 110 10.10 -9.07 -4.17
N GLU A 111 9.45 -9.99 -4.89
CA GLU A 111 10.14 -10.87 -5.85
C GLU A 111 10.04 -10.38 -7.31
N ALA A 112 9.11 -9.47 -7.62
CA ALA A 112 8.87 -8.98 -8.98
C ALA A 112 9.80 -7.83 -9.45
N LEU A 113 10.75 -7.39 -8.62
CA LEU A 113 11.59 -6.19 -8.86
C LEU A 113 13.11 -6.47 -8.78
N ALA A 114 13.55 -7.67 -9.12
CA ALA A 114 14.95 -7.93 -9.43
C ALA A 114 15.19 -7.76 -10.94
N PRO A 115 16.10 -6.86 -11.39
CA PRO A 115 16.48 -6.82 -12.80
C PRO A 115 17.32 -8.05 -13.15
N SER A 116 16.95 -8.72 -14.25
CA SER A 116 17.77 -9.74 -14.93
C SER A 116 19.05 -9.17 -15.51
#